data_AF-A0A3M1ATF9-F1
#
_entry.id   AF-A0A3M1ATF9-F1
#
_cell.length_a   1.000
_cell.length_b   1.000
_cell.length_c   1.000
_cell.angle_alpha   90.00
_cell.angle_beta   90.00
_cell.angle_gamma   90.00
#
_symmetry.space_group_name_H-M   'P 1'
#
loop_
_entity.id
_entity.type
_entity.pdbx_description
1 polymer ?
#
loop_
_entity_poly.entity_id
_entity_poly.type
_entity_poly.pdbx_seq_one_letter_code
_entity_poly.pdbx_strand_id
1 'polypeptide(L)' 'MSRQDFILALTLYAKDLPFESLIMAAMLQTEDEAIKKKLKKAFPKLWEELEARSQAPGGRLDSDDLPSSQ' A
#
# COMPACT_ATOMS: atom_id res chain seq x y z
N MET A 1 -18.38 -1.68 8.61
CA MET A 1 -17.46 -0.91 9.48
C MET A 1 -18.14 -0.73 10.83
N SER A 2 -17.41 -1.04 11.90
CA SER A 2 -17.85 -0.95 13.29
C SER A 2 -17.31 0.32 13.98
N ARG A 3 -17.82 0.63 15.19
CA ARG A 3 -17.23 1.69 16.03
C ARG A 3 -15.77 1.41 16.39
N GLN A 4 -15.39 0.14 16.55
CA GLN A 4 -14.01 -0.25 16.86
C GLN A 4 -13.10 0.04 15.67
N ASP A 5 -13.55 -0.27 14.45
CA ASP A 5 -12.81 0.04 13.21
C ASP A 5 -12.57 1.55 13.08
N PHE A 6 -13.57 2.37 13.43
CA PHE A 6 -13.43 3.83 13.40
C PHE A 6 -12.42 4.36 14.43
N ILE A 7 -12.43 3.84 15.66
CA ILE A 7 -11.44 4.23 16.69
C ILE A 7 -10.03 3.83 16.25
N LEU A 8 -9.88 2.65 15.64
CA LEU A 8 -8.60 2.22 15.07
C LEU A 8 -8.16 3.15 13.94
N ALA A 9 -9.08 3.56 13.05
CA ALA A 9 -8.78 4.52 12.00
C ALA A 9 -8.27 5.86 12.56
N LEU A 10 -8.87 6.38 13.63
CA LEU A 10 -8.38 7.58 14.32
C LEU A 10 -6.98 7.38 14.91
N THR A 11 -6.71 6.19 15.44
CA THR A 11 -5.39 5.83 15.99
C THR A 11 -4.33 5.77 14.89
N LEU A 12 -4.66 5.22 13.71
CA LEU A 12 -3.76 5.20 12.56
C LEU A 12 -3.53 6.60 12.00
N TYR A 13 -4.57 7.42 11.93
CA TYR A 13 -4.46 8.83 11.52
C TYR A 13 -3.52 9.62 12.45
N ALA A 14 -3.62 9.43 13.76
CA ALA A 14 -2.75 10.10 14.74
C ALA A 14 -1.26 9.70 14.63
N LYS A 15 -0.94 8.61 13.93
CA LYS A 15 0.44 8.17 13.70
C LYS A 15 1.10 8.83 12.49
N ASP A 16 0.37 9.66 11.74
CA ASP A 16 0.86 10.36 10.54
C ASP A 16 1.57 9.43 9.54
N LEU A 17 0.98 8.24 9.34
CA LEU A 17 1.54 7.25 8.43
C LEU A 17 1.37 7.73 6.97
N PRO A 18 2.36 7.49 6.09
CA PRO A 18 2.22 7.84 4.69
C PRO A 18 0.97 7.19 4.07
N PHE A 19 0.16 8.00 3.40
CA PHE A 19 -1.11 7.55 2.83
C PHE A 19 -0.92 6.35 1.90
N GLU A 20 0.08 6.39 1.02
CA GLU A 20 0.38 5.32 0.07
C GLU A 20 0.77 4.01 0.78
N SER A 21 1.46 4.08 1.92
CA SER A 21 1.76 2.89 2.74
C SER A 21 0.50 2.25 3.31
N LEU A 22 -0.50 3.05 3.72
CA LEU A 22 -1.79 2.52 4.18
C LEU A 22 -2.58 1.85 3.05
N ILE A 23 -2.52 2.41 1.83
CA ILE A 23 -3.16 1.79 0.66
C ILE A 23 -2.44 0.48 0.27
N MET A 24 -1.11 0.46 0.25
CA MET A 24 -0.34 -0.77 0.03
C MET A 24 -0.68 -1.84 1.07
N ALA A 25 -0.77 -1.46 2.35
CA ALA A 25 -1.19 -2.38 3.40
C ALA A 25 -2.61 -2.93 3.17
N ALA A 26 -3.56 -2.07 2.76
CA ALA A 26 -4.91 -2.50 2.42
C ALA A 26 -4.93 -3.47 1.22
N MET A 27 -4.11 -3.22 0.19
CA MET A 27 -3.96 -4.10 -0.96
C MET A 27 -3.40 -5.48 -0.60
N LEU A 28 -2.45 -5.54 0.34
CA LEU A 28 -1.87 -6.80 0.85
C LEU A 28 -2.84 -7.57 1.74
N GLN A 29 -3.63 -6.87 2.56
CA GLN A 29 -4.50 -7.48 3.57
C GLN A 29 -5.86 -7.93 3.02
N THR A 30 -6.38 -7.29 1.98
CA THR A 30 -7.73 -7.57 1.49
C THR A 30 -7.81 -8.92 0.78
N GLU A 31 -8.64 -9.82 1.30
CA GLU A 31 -9.01 -11.09 0.64
C GLU A 31 -10.22 -10.94 -0.30
N ASP A 32 -10.96 -9.83 -0.20
CA ASP A 32 -12.10 -9.55 -1.08
C ASP A 32 -11.63 -9.11 -2.47
N GLU A 33 -11.88 -9.96 -3.47
CA GLU A 33 -11.48 -9.74 -4.87
C GLU A 33 -12.17 -8.53 -5.52
N ALA A 34 -13.41 -8.19 -5.12
CA ALA A 34 -14.09 -7.02 -5.65
C ALA A 34 -13.47 -5.72 -5.11
N ILE A 35 -13.07 -5.69 -3.83
CA ILE A 35 -12.33 -4.57 -3.24
C ILE A 35 -10.93 -4.50 -3.86
N LYS A 36 -10.24 -5.63 -3.99
CA LYS A 36 -8.91 -5.70 -4.62
C LYS A 36 -8.93 -5.13 -6.02
N LYS A 37 -9.90 -5.54 -6.86
CA LYS A 37 -10.08 -4.98 -8.22
C LYS A 37 -10.33 -3.47 -8.22
N LYS A 38 -11.09 -2.94 -7.27
CA LYS A 38 -11.30 -1.49 -7.13
C LYS A 38 -10.01 -0.77 -6.75
N LEU A 39 -9.23 -1.31 -5.81
CA LEU A 39 -7.94 -0.74 -5.40
C LEU A 39 -6.94 -0.74 -6.57
N LYS A 40 -6.82 -1.85 -7.31
CA LYS A 40 -5.99 -1.92 -8.54
C LYS A 40 -6.36 -0.84 -9.54
N LYS A 41 -7.66 -0.63 -9.76
CA LYS A 41 -8.15 0.38 -10.70
C LYS A 41 -7.91 1.81 -10.22
N ALA A 42 -8.02 2.06 -8.92
CA ALA A 42 -7.86 3.39 -8.34
C ALA A 42 -6.39 3.81 -8.21
N PHE A 43 -5.49 2.86 -7.92
CA PHE A 43 -4.06 3.12 -7.67
C PHE A 43 -3.18 2.18 -8.51
N PRO A 44 -3.24 2.25 -9.85
CA PRO A 44 -2.56 1.29 -10.72
C PRO A 44 -1.04 1.33 -10.55
N LYS A 45 -0.43 2.52 -10.42
CA LYS A 45 1.01 2.68 -10.21
C LYS A 45 1.47 2.06 -8.89
N LEU A 46 0.67 2.23 -7.83
CA LEU A 46 0.97 1.66 -6.52
C LEU A 46 0.87 0.13 -6.54
N TRP A 47 -0.08 -0.40 -7.32
CA TRP A 47 -0.22 -1.83 -7.53
C TRP A 47 0.98 -2.42 -8.29
N GLU A 48 1.44 -1.76 -9.36
CA GLU A 48 2.64 -2.14 -10.11
C GLU A 48 3.88 -2.16 -9.22
N GLU A 49 4.08 -1.11 -8.42
CA GLU A 49 5.17 -1.01 -7.44
C GLU A 49 5.08 -2.14 -6.39
N LEU A 50 3.89 -2.38 -5.84
CA LEU A 50 3.66 -3.42 -4.84
C LEU A 50 3.95 -4.81 -5.40
N GLU A 51 3.49 -5.12 -6.62
CA GLU A 51 3.78 -6.40 -7.28
C GLU A 51 5.28 -6.57 -7.50
N ALA A 52 5.96 -5.56 -8.04
CA ALA A 52 7.41 -5.59 -8.26
C ALA A 52 8.16 -5.84 -6.94
N ARG A 53 7.81 -5.10 -5.87
CA ARG A 53 8.44 -5.26 -4.55
C ARG A 53 8.13 -6.60 -3.90
N SER A 54 6.91 -7.12 -4.03
CA SER A 54 6.54 -8.42 -3.44
C SER A 54 7.32 -9.61 -4.03
N GLN A 55 7.78 -9.48 -5.27
CA GLN A 55 8.58 -10.48 -5.98
C GLN A 55 10.09 -10.31 -5.75
N ALA A 56 10.51 -9.12 -5.30
CA ALA A 56 11.92 -8.81 -5.08
C ALA A 56 12.40 -9.29 -3.70
N PRO A 57 13.63 -9.84 -3.58
CA PRO A 57 14.22 -10.18 -2.30
C PRO A 57 14.27 -8.98 -1.35
N GLY A 58 13.53 -9.07 -0.23
CA GLY A 58 13.45 -7.99 0.75
C GLY A 58 12.75 -6.72 0.26
N GLY A 59 12.04 -6.77 -0.88
CA GLY A 59 11.29 -5.62 -1.41
C GLY A 59 12.13 -4.51 -2.04
N ARG A 60 13.41 -4.78 -2.33
CA ARG A 60 14.34 -3.82 -2.93
C ARG A 60 14.27 -3.91 -4.46
N LEU A 61 14.01 -2.77 -5.11
CA LEU A 61 14.03 -2.67 -6.57
C LEU A 61 15.37 -2.13 -7.04
N ASP A 62 15.77 -2.47 -8.26
CA ASP A 62 17.03 -1.97 -8.86
C ASP A 62 17.05 -0.43 -8.93
N SER A 63 15.88 0.19 -9.04
CA SER A 63 15.72 1.65 -9.03
C SER A 63 16.02 2.30 -7.68
N ASP A 64 15.96 1.56 -6.57
CA ASP A 64 16.29 2.08 -5.24
C ASP A 64 17.80 2.37 -5.11
N ASP A 65 18.62 1.72 -5.94
CA ASP A 65 20.08 1.82 -5.94
C ASP A 65 20.64 2.76 -7.02
N LEU A 66 19.78 3.27 -7.90
CA LEU A 66 20.19 4.26 -8.90
C LEU A 66 20.31 5.64 -8.23
N PRO A 67 21.43 6.36 -8.40
CA PRO A 67 21.53 7.73 -7.92
C PRO A 67 20.45 8.57 -8.60
N SER A 68 19.58 9.17 -7.81
CA SER A 68 18.59 10.13 -8.28
C SER A 68 19.36 11.24 -8.99
N SER A 69 19.26 11.31 -10.31
CA SER A 69 19.83 12.43 -11.07
C SER A 69 19.04 13.66 -10.65
N GLN A 70 19.65 14.50 -9.79
CA GLN A 70 19.09 15.76 -9.32
C GLN A 70 19.04 16.79 -10.44
#